data_AF-A0A929A9E1-F1
#
_entry.id   AF-A0A929A9E1-F1
#
_cell.length_a   1.000
_cell.length_b   1.000
_cell.length_c   1.000
_cell.angle_alpha   90.00
_cell.angle_beta   90.00
_cell.angle_gamma   90.00
#
_symmetry.space_group_name_H-M   'P 1'
#
loop_
_entity.id
_entity.type
_entity.pdbx_description
1 polymer ?
#
loop_
_entity_poly.entity_id
_entity_poly.type
_entity_poly.pdbx_seq_one_letter_code
_entity_poly.pdbx_strand_id
1 'polypeptide(L)' 'MKIEARLFWVSLAILAVIWGLRGFGLLTFFPGGVIWIVLLITIGLGVFALIQGTRRW' A
#
# COMPACT_ATOMS: atom_id res chain seq x y z
N MET A 1 4.81 18.88 -0.79
CA MET A 1 4.94 17.41 -0.71
C MET A 1 4.57 16.83 -2.06
N LYS A 2 5.42 15.98 -2.62
CA LYS A 2 5.21 15.28 -3.90
C LYS A 2 3.96 14.39 -3.82
N ILE A 3 3.07 14.45 -4.82
CA ILE A 3 1.79 13.72 -4.84
C ILE A 3 2.00 12.20 -4.73
N GLU A 4 3.12 11.73 -5.25
CA GLU A 4 3.54 10.33 -5.30
C GLU A 4 3.82 9.77 -3.90
N ALA A 5 4.50 10.57 -3.06
CA ALA A 5 4.72 10.21 -1.67
C ALA A 5 3.39 10.18 -0.89
N ARG A 6 2.47 11.09 -1.19
CA ARG A 6 1.15 11.14 -0.55
C ARG A 6 0.33 9.89 -0.87
N LEU A 7 0.34 9.46 -2.13
CA LEU A 7 -0.31 8.22 -2.57
C LEU A 7 0.30 6.98 -1.90
N PHE A 8 1.64 6.90 -1.80
CA PHE A 8 2.31 5.80 -1.11
C PHE A 8 1.88 5.69 0.36
N TRP A 9 1.92 6.79 1.11
CA TRP A 9 1.53 6.80 2.53
C TRP A 9 0.05 6.46 2.72
N VAL A 10 -0.83 6.93 1.84
CA VAL A 10 -2.27 6.59 1.88
C VAL A 10 -2.48 5.10 1.60
N SER A 11 -1.85 4.55 0.55
CA SER A 11 -1.95 3.11 0.24
C SER A 11 -1.38 2.23 1.35
N LEU A 12 -0.25 2.63 1.94
CA LEU A 12 0.37 1.92 3.07
C LEU A 12 -0.54 1.92 4.31
N ALA A 13 -1.15 3.06 4.64
CA ALA A 13 -2.07 3.16 5.77
C ALA A 13 -3.31 2.28 5.55
N ILE A 14 -3.89 2.29 4.35
CA ILE A 14 -5.03 1.44 3.99
C ILE A 14 -4.65 -0.04 4.10
N LEU A 15 -3.49 -0.43 3.56
CA LEU A 15 -2.98 -1.80 3.68
C LEU A 15 -2.85 -2.21 5.15
N ALA A 16 -2.22 -1.38 5.98
CA ALA A 16 -1.98 -1.66 7.39
C ALA A 16 -3.30 -1.83 8.18
N VAL A 17 -4.29 -0.97 7.91
CA VAL A 17 -5.62 -1.05 8.54
C VAL A 17 -6.36 -2.32 8.13
N ILE A 18 -6.40 -2.64 6.83
CA ILE A 18 -7.06 -3.86 6.33
C ILE A 18 -6.40 -5.11 6.91
N TRP A 19 -5.07 -5.14 6.95
CA TRP A 19 -4.31 -6.28 7.45
C TRP A 19 -4.50 -6.46 8.96
N GLY A 20 -4.46 -5.36 9.72
CA GLY A 20 -4.74 -5.35 11.15
C GLY A 20 -6.15 -5.85 11.47
N LEU A 21 -7.18 -5.24 10.86
CA LEU A 21 -8.58 -5.63 11.06
C LEU A 21 -8.86 -7.08 10.66
N ARG A 22 -8.13 -7.62 9.68
CA ARG A 22 -8.20 -9.05 9.34
C ARG A 22 -7.55 -9.92 10.40
N GLY A 23 -6.40 -9.54 10.96
CA GLY A 23 -5.76 -10.22 12.09
C GLY A 23 -6.66 -10.27 13.34
N PHE A 24 -7.51 -9.25 13.53
CA PHE A 24 -8.55 -9.20 14.57
C PHE A 24 -9.82 -10.01 14.25
N GLY A 25 -9.90 -10.68 13.09
CA GLY A 25 -11.06 -11.49 12.72
C GLY A 25 -12.23 -10.72 12.09
N LEU A 26 -12.20 -9.37 12.10
CA LEU A 26 -13.28 -8.49 11.65
C LEU A 26 -13.49 -8.50 10.12
N LEU A 27 -12.47 -8.86 9.34
CA LEU A 27 -12.51 -8.95 7.87
C LEU A 27 -12.21 -10.38 7.36
N THR A 28 -12.52 -11.42 8.13
CA THR A 28 -12.23 -12.82 7.77
C THR A 28 -12.91 -13.31 6.49
N PHE A 29 -14.03 -12.67 6.10
CA PHE A 29 -14.75 -12.92 4.85
C PHE A 29 -14.05 -12.35 3.60
N PHE A 30 -13.02 -11.52 3.76
CA PHE A 30 -12.24 -11.04 2.61
C PHE A 30 -11.29 -12.14 2.11
N PRO A 31 -11.44 -12.60 0.85
CA PRO A 31 -10.55 -13.61 0.29
C PRO A 31 -9.12 -13.07 0.27
N GLY A 32 -8.16 -13.91 0.68
CA GLY A 32 -6.77 -13.51 0.85
C GLY A 32 -6.15 -12.85 -0.40
N GLY A 33 -6.67 -13.12 -1.59
CA GLY A 33 -6.25 -12.52 -2.86
C GLY A 33 -6.40 -10.99 -2.92
N VAL A 34 -7.39 -10.40 -2.25
CA VAL A 34 -7.55 -8.93 -2.26
C VAL A 34 -6.39 -8.23 -1.54
N ILE A 35 -5.89 -8.83 -0.46
CA ILE A 35 -4.73 -8.30 0.27
C ILE A 35 -3.48 -8.33 -0.60
N TRP A 36 -3.28 -9.39 -1.39
CA TRP A 36 -2.18 -9.45 -2.34
C TRP A 36 -2.25 -8.33 -3.36
N ILE A 37 -3.43 -7.97 -3.85
CA ILE A 37 -3.60 -6.85 -4.79
C ILE A 37 -3.20 -5.52 -4.13
N VAL A 38 -3.70 -5.22 -2.92
CA VAL A 38 -3.34 -3.97 -2.21
C VAL A 38 -1.85 -3.94 -1.86
N LEU A 39 -1.27 -5.09 -1.51
CA LEU A 39 0.15 -5.22 -1.18
C LEU A 39 1.03 -4.98 -2.42
N LEU A 40 0.68 -5.58 -3.56
CA LEU A 40 1.38 -5.37 -4.83
C LEU A 40 1.30 -3.92 -5.31
N ILE A 41 0.13 -3.28 -5.16
CA ILE A 41 -0.03 -1.84 -5.45
C ILE A 41 0.87 -1.00 -4.54
N THR A 42 0.92 -1.31 -3.24
CA THR A 42 1.75 -0.59 -2.27
C THR A 42 3.24 -0.72 -2.59
N ILE A 43 3.69 -1.93 -2.94
CA ILE A 43 5.08 -2.18 -3.36
C ILE A 43 5.38 -1.42 -4.66
N GLY A 44 4.50 -1.50 -5.66
CA GLY A 44 4.66 -0.81 -6.94
C GLY A 44 4.76 0.71 -6.79
N LEU A 45 3.89 1.31 -5.97
CA LEU A 45 3.93 2.74 -5.66
C LEU A 45 5.19 3.13 -4.87
N GLY A 46 5.65 2.28 -3.94
CA GLY A 46 6.89 2.50 -3.22
C GLY A 46 8.11 2.50 -4.15
N VAL A 47 8.20 1.51 -5.04
CA VAL A 47 9.26 1.44 -6.06
C VAL A 47 9.18 2.63 -7.01
N PHE A 48 7.99 3.02 -7.47
CA PHE A 48 7.81 4.17 -8.35
C PHE A 48 8.20 5.49 -7.68
N ALA A 49 7.87 5.67 -6.39
CA ALA A 49 8.27 6.82 -5.61
C ALA A 49 9.79 6.87 -5.38
N LEU A 50 10.44 5.73 -5.16
CA LEU A 50 11.90 5.63 -5.06
C LEU A 50 12.58 6.01 -6.39
N ILE A 51 12.09 5.47 -7.52
CA ILE A 51 12.64 5.77 -8.85
C ILE A 51 12.48 7.25 -9.20
N GLN A 52 11.32 7.85 -8.93
CA GLN A 52 11.11 9.30 -9.14
C GLN A 52 11.87 10.19 -8.15
N GLY A 53 12.20 9.68 -6.97
CA GLY A 53 13.09 10.33 -6.02
C GLY A 53 14.53 10.37 -6.52
N THR A 54 14.99 9.26 -7.13
CA THR A 54 16.34 9.07 -7.66
C THR A 54 16.57 9.83 -8.98
N ARG A 55 15.54 10.00 -9.82
CA ARG A 55 15.62 10.73 -11.11
C ARG A 55 15.52 12.26 -10.98
N ARG A 56 15.96 12.84 -9.86
CA ARG A 56 16.17 14.29 -9.74
C ARG A 56 17.56 14.67 -10.26
N TRP A 57 17.79 14.48 -11.56
CA TRP A 57 18.87 15.08 -12.34
C TRP A 57 18.33 15.39 -13.74
#